data_AF-A0A9E2KG14-F1
#
_entry.id   AF-A0A9E2KG14-F1
#
_cell.length_a   1.000
_cell.length_b   1.000
_cell.length_c   1.000
_cell.angle_alpha   90.00
_cell.angle_beta   90.00
_cell.angle_gamma   90.00
#
_symmetry.space_group_name_H-M   'P 1'
#
loop_
_entity.id
_entity.type
_entity.pdbx_description
1 polymer ?
#
loop_
_entity_poly.entity_id
_entity_poly.type
_entity_poly.pdbx_seq_one_letter_code
_entity_poly.pdbx_strand_id
1 'polypeptide(L)'
;MKRITHLIGLCFLLLCGSLTLNAQAKKPTIMVIPADVWCSANGYMQSFEAQGVTTDVPDYKAALQNDMDLLNVITKIGELMAERGFPLKDLSATIRTMEQSAAENEMLTSSSSGAILAETPYEKVVNRAKADILVEVTWKINETGPRRSVTYTLRGLDAYTNKQIAAATGTGDPSLAAETPVLLEEAVLNNMDNFTSQLQTHFDDLMTNGREVSLEVLVFDNGSGLNLESEFDGEMLTDIIDEWMYNNTQEHRYNLSDATENRMVLEQVRIPLYRANGMPMDTRAFANNLRRFLRAEPYKVTCKLLTKGLGKAILVIGEK
;
A
#
# COMPACT_ATOMS: atom_id res chain seq x y z
N MET A 1 3.28 30.74 -54.35
CA MET A 1 3.57 31.17 -52.97
C MET A 1 2.44 30.90 -51.98
N LYS A 2 1.15 31.13 -52.29
CA LYS A 2 0.02 30.91 -51.35
C LYS A 2 -0.24 29.44 -50.91
N ARG A 3 0.16 28.43 -51.71
CA ARG A 3 -0.02 27.00 -51.34
C ARG A 3 1.03 26.48 -50.35
N ILE A 4 2.23 27.08 -50.33
CA ILE A 4 3.32 26.67 -49.44
C ILE A 4 3.08 27.21 -48.01
N THR A 5 2.49 28.42 -47.90
CA THR A 5 2.10 29.00 -46.61
C THR A 5 0.98 28.21 -45.91
N HIS A 6 0.07 27.57 -46.65
CA HIS A 6 -0.95 26.69 -46.05
C HIS A 6 -0.37 25.35 -45.58
N LEU A 7 0.63 24.82 -46.27
CA LEU A 7 1.28 23.56 -45.89
C LEU A 7 2.15 23.74 -44.62
N ILE A 8 2.85 24.87 -44.50
CA ILE A 8 3.64 25.22 -43.31
C ILE A 8 2.73 25.51 -42.10
N GLY A 9 1.59 26.17 -42.32
CA GLY A 9 0.58 26.41 -41.27
C GLY A 9 -0.08 25.13 -40.75
N LEU A 10 -0.31 24.14 -41.62
CA LEU A 10 -0.89 22.85 -41.23
C LEU A 10 0.12 21.99 -40.44
N CYS A 11 1.41 22.02 -40.82
CA CYS A 11 2.47 21.34 -40.05
C CYS A 11 2.70 21.98 -38.67
N PHE A 12 2.55 23.30 -38.53
CA PHE A 12 2.70 23.96 -37.22
C PHE A 12 1.52 23.70 -36.28
N LEU A 13 0.30 23.55 -36.83
CA LEU A 13 -0.88 23.18 -36.04
C LEU A 13 -0.85 21.71 -35.58
N LEU A 14 -0.24 20.81 -36.37
CA LEU A 14 -0.03 19.41 -36.01
C LEU A 14 1.10 19.20 -35.00
N LEU A 15 2.09 20.11 -34.93
CA LEU A 15 3.19 20.02 -33.96
C LEU A 15 2.83 20.60 -32.58
N CYS A 16 1.78 21.42 -32.47
CA CYS A 16 1.29 21.96 -31.20
C CYS A 16 0.24 21.07 -30.49
N GLY A 17 -0.21 19.97 -31.13
CA GLY A 17 -1.26 19.09 -30.61
C GLY A 17 -0.79 18.03 -29.60
N SER A 18 0.51 17.91 -29.33
CA SER A 18 1.08 16.85 -28.48
C SER A 18 1.94 17.41 -27.34
N LEU A 19 1.52 18.52 -26.74
CA LEU A 19 1.88 18.84 -25.36
C LEU A 19 0.72 18.39 -24.47
N THR A 20 0.53 17.06 -24.40
CA THR A 20 -0.04 16.49 -23.18
C THR A 20 0.94 16.87 -22.08
N LEU A 21 0.56 17.87 -21.28
CA LEU A 21 1.03 18.01 -19.92
C LEU A 21 0.83 16.64 -19.27
N ASN A 22 1.86 15.80 -19.30
CA ASN A 22 2.00 14.72 -18.35
C ASN A 22 2.04 15.42 -17.01
N ALA A 23 0.87 15.54 -16.37
CA ALA A 23 0.79 15.78 -14.95
C ALA A 23 1.70 14.72 -14.35
N GLN A 24 2.89 15.14 -13.92
CA GLN A 24 3.89 14.24 -13.37
C GLN A 24 3.21 13.55 -12.20
N ALA A 25 2.82 12.30 -12.43
CA ALA A 25 2.01 11.57 -11.50
C ALA A 25 2.79 11.49 -10.18
N LYS A 26 2.11 11.82 -9.09
CA LYS A 26 2.74 12.01 -7.79
C LYS A 26 3.42 10.69 -7.41
N LYS A 27 4.75 10.71 -7.27
CA LYS A 27 5.49 9.54 -6.78
C LYS A 27 4.91 9.13 -5.42
N PRO A 28 4.73 7.82 -5.18
CA PRO A 28 4.16 7.33 -3.94
C PRO A 28 5.09 7.61 -2.76
N THR A 29 4.49 7.69 -1.58
CA THR A 29 5.18 8.00 -0.33
C THR A 29 5.87 6.78 0.26
N ILE A 30 7.10 6.96 0.74
CA ILE A 30 7.91 5.91 1.35
C ILE A 30 8.05 6.16 2.85
N MET A 31 7.97 5.11 3.64
CA MET A 31 8.32 5.11 5.06
C MET A 31 9.34 4.01 5.35
N VAL A 32 10.42 4.35 6.04
CA VAL A 32 11.44 3.39 6.45
C VAL A 32 11.12 2.91 7.87
N ILE A 33 11.11 1.59 8.07
CA ILE A 33 10.78 0.94 9.35
C ILE A 33 11.81 -0.16 9.65
N PRO A 34 12.12 -0.46 10.93
CA PRO A 34 12.87 -1.68 11.25
C PRO A 34 12.02 -2.92 10.94
N ALA A 35 12.65 -3.99 10.45
CA ALA A 35 11.95 -5.26 10.24
C ALA A 35 11.62 -5.94 11.57
N ASP A 36 10.52 -6.71 11.61
CA ASP A 36 10.06 -7.44 12.80
C ASP A 36 11.16 -8.31 13.42
N VAL A 37 11.99 -8.96 12.59
CA VAL A 37 13.12 -9.78 13.05
C VAL A 37 14.18 -8.97 13.79
N TRP A 38 14.41 -7.72 13.38
CA TRP A 38 15.34 -6.81 14.06
C TRP A 38 14.75 -6.37 15.40
N CYS A 39 13.46 -6.01 15.43
CA CYS A 39 12.77 -5.64 16.66
C CYS A 39 12.76 -6.81 17.67
N SER A 40 12.50 -8.03 17.20
CA SER A 40 12.55 -9.24 18.03
C SER A 40 13.95 -9.49 18.60
N ALA A 41 15.00 -9.40 17.78
CA ALA A 41 16.37 -9.62 18.21
C ALA A 41 16.88 -8.59 19.23
N ASN A 42 16.37 -7.36 19.19
CA ASN A 42 16.78 -6.26 20.07
C ASN A 42 15.80 -5.99 21.23
N GLY A 43 14.80 -6.85 21.43
CA GLY A 43 13.87 -6.76 22.56
C GLY A 43 12.79 -5.67 22.43
N TYR A 44 12.52 -5.20 21.22
CA TYR A 44 11.50 -4.19 20.91
C TYR A 44 10.19 -4.82 20.41
N MET A 45 9.66 -5.79 21.15
CA MET A 45 8.38 -6.44 20.87
C MET A 45 7.43 -6.24 22.05
N GLN A 46 6.15 -5.99 21.76
CA GLN A 46 5.07 -5.94 22.74
C GLN A 46 4.08 -7.08 22.47
N SER A 47 3.72 -7.80 23.53
CA SER A 47 2.73 -8.86 23.47
C SER A 47 1.33 -8.31 23.76
N PHE A 48 0.37 -8.65 22.92
CA PHE A 48 -1.04 -8.33 23.09
C PHE A 48 -1.84 -9.62 23.22
N GLU A 49 -2.62 -9.73 24.29
CA GLU A 49 -3.56 -10.84 24.44
C GLU A 49 -4.95 -10.39 24.00
N ALA A 50 -5.48 -11.04 22.96
CA ALA A 50 -6.84 -10.82 22.50
C ALA A 50 -7.55 -12.17 22.36
N GLN A 51 -8.63 -12.36 23.12
CA GLN A 51 -9.49 -13.55 23.03
C GLN A 51 -8.71 -14.89 23.19
N GLY A 52 -7.73 -14.93 24.10
CA GLY A 52 -6.91 -16.12 24.36
C GLY A 52 -5.79 -16.39 23.34
N VAL A 53 -5.59 -15.49 22.38
CA VAL A 53 -4.46 -15.53 21.44
C VAL A 53 -3.47 -14.41 21.79
N THR A 54 -2.26 -14.79 22.16
CA THR A 54 -1.13 -13.86 22.33
C THR A 54 -0.53 -13.55 20.97
N THR A 55 -0.51 -12.28 20.60
CA THR A 55 0.11 -11.78 19.37
C THR A 55 1.21 -10.79 19.73
N ASP A 56 2.41 -11.03 19.22
CA ASP A 56 3.55 -10.11 19.39
C ASP A 56 3.60 -9.11 18.23
N VAL A 57 3.78 -7.83 18.56
CA VAL A 57 3.84 -6.73 17.60
C VAL A 57 5.09 -5.87 17.89
N PRO A 58 5.82 -5.41 16.87
CA PRO A 58 6.96 -4.52 17.06
C PRO A 58 6.60 -3.20 17.75
N ASP A 59 7.40 -2.80 18.73
CA ASP A 59 7.35 -1.49 19.37
C ASP A 59 8.34 -0.53 18.71
N TYR A 60 7.91 0.06 17.61
CA TYR A 60 8.71 1.04 16.87
C TYR A 60 9.04 2.29 17.69
N LYS A 61 8.19 2.65 18.67
CA LYS A 61 8.45 3.82 19.52
C LYS A 61 9.64 3.54 20.44
N ALA A 62 9.61 2.42 21.16
CA ALA A 62 10.73 2.04 22.02
C ALA A 62 12.02 1.85 21.21
N ALA A 63 11.93 1.24 20.02
CA ALA A 63 13.07 1.06 19.14
C ALA A 63 13.73 2.40 18.76
N LEU A 64 12.96 3.37 18.28
CA LEU A 64 13.48 4.67 17.85
C LEU A 64 13.94 5.58 19.01
N GLN A 65 13.42 5.36 20.22
CA GLN A 65 13.79 6.15 21.40
C GLN A 65 15.04 5.63 22.09
N ASN A 66 15.27 4.32 22.07
CA ASN A 66 16.34 3.67 22.83
C ASN A 66 17.54 3.27 21.96
N ASP A 67 17.39 3.19 20.63
CA ASP A 67 18.45 2.79 19.71
C ASP A 67 18.87 3.94 18.77
N MET A 68 20.03 4.55 19.07
CA MET A 68 20.59 5.62 18.24
C MET A 68 21.08 5.11 16.88
N ASP A 69 21.60 3.89 16.81
CA ASP A 69 22.11 3.32 15.56
C ASP A 69 20.96 3.10 14.58
N LEU A 70 19.83 2.57 15.06
CA LEU A 70 18.60 2.45 14.28
C LEU A 70 18.13 3.79 13.74
N LEU A 71 18.05 4.81 14.60
CA LEU A 71 17.61 6.14 14.19
C LEU A 71 18.51 6.70 13.08
N ASN A 72 19.82 6.54 13.22
CA ASN A 72 20.80 6.98 12.21
C ASN A 72 20.60 6.24 10.89
N VAL A 73 20.44 4.92 10.91
CA VAL A 73 20.20 4.11 9.71
C VAL A 73 18.90 4.51 9.00
N ILE A 74 17.80 4.64 9.73
CA ILE A 74 16.50 5.05 9.17
C ILE A 74 16.60 6.45 8.56
N THR A 75 17.26 7.38 9.26
CA THR A 75 17.46 8.75 8.77
C THR A 75 18.30 8.77 7.51
N LYS A 76 19.39 7.98 7.44
CA LYS A 76 20.27 7.91 6.28
C LYS A 76 19.58 7.30 5.06
N ILE A 77 18.86 6.19 5.25
CA ILE A 77 18.05 5.59 4.18
C ILE A 77 17.02 6.61 3.70
N GLY A 78 16.37 7.32 4.62
CA GLY A 78 15.48 8.44 4.31
C GLY A 78 16.16 9.46 3.41
N GLU A 79 17.24 10.09 3.87
CA GLU A 79 18.02 11.08 3.11
C GLU A 79 18.33 10.60 1.67
N LEU A 80 18.86 9.38 1.52
CA LEU A 80 19.21 8.81 0.22
C LEU A 80 18.00 8.61 -0.71
N MET A 81 16.83 8.30 -0.15
CA MET A 81 15.58 8.19 -0.90
C MET A 81 15.05 9.57 -1.30
N ALA A 82 15.12 10.56 -0.41
CA ALA A 82 14.71 11.94 -0.72
C ALA A 82 15.56 12.56 -1.82
N GLU A 83 16.89 12.35 -1.79
CA GLU A 83 17.81 12.79 -2.85
C GLU A 83 17.44 12.22 -4.23
N ARG A 84 16.89 11.01 -4.26
CA ARG A 84 16.41 10.33 -5.49
C ARG A 84 14.96 10.72 -5.86
N GLY A 85 14.38 11.67 -5.14
CA GLY A 85 13.08 12.27 -5.44
C GLY A 85 11.89 11.49 -4.89
N PHE A 86 12.08 10.60 -3.90
CA PHE A 86 10.98 9.91 -3.23
C PHE A 86 10.44 10.73 -2.06
N PRO A 87 9.14 11.02 -2.01
CA PRO A 87 8.55 11.73 -0.88
C PRO A 87 8.55 10.82 0.35
N LEU A 88 9.21 11.28 1.40
CA LEU A 88 9.33 10.53 2.66
C LEU A 88 8.23 10.88 3.63
N LYS A 89 7.79 9.85 4.35
CA LYS A 89 6.99 9.98 5.55
C LYS A 89 7.79 9.46 6.73
N ASP A 90 8.20 10.37 7.60
CA ASP A 90 9.00 10.04 8.78
C ASP A 90 8.21 9.15 9.75
N LEU A 91 8.84 8.07 10.21
CA LEU A 91 8.24 7.10 11.11
C LEU A 91 7.99 7.72 12.49
N SER A 92 8.97 8.47 13.02
CA SER A 92 8.87 9.09 14.36
C SER A 92 7.72 10.12 14.41
N ALA A 93 7.62 10.97 13.40
CA ALA A 93 6.54 11.94 13.24
C ALA A 93 5.20 11.23 13.07
N THR A 94 5.15 10.15 12.29
CA THR A 94 3.90 9.39 12.11
C THR A 94 3.42 8.77 13.41
N ILE A 95 4.31 8.16 14.20
CA ILE A 95 3.97 7.62 15.53
C ILE A 95 3.43 8.73 16.42
N ARG A 96 4.09 9.89 16.50
CA ARG A 96 3.61 11.03 17.30
C ARG A 96 2.24 11.53 16.87
N THR A 97 1.99 11.68 15.57
CA THR A 97 0.68 12.08 15.05
C THR A 97 -0.40 11.04 15.37
N MET A 98 -0.06 9.74 15.30
CA MET A 98 -0.97 8.66 15.67
C MET A 98 -1.33 8.69 17.16
N GLU A 99 -0.35 8.88 18.04
CA GLU A 99 -0.58 9.00 19.48
C GLU A 99 -1.44 10.22 19.83
N GLN A 100 -1.15 11.36 19.19
CA GLN A 100 -1.95 12.57 19.36
C GLN A 100 -3.39 12.34 18.88
N SER A 101 -3.57 11.71 17.71
CA SER A 101 -4.91 11.41 17.18
C SER A 101 -5.67 10.42 18.08
N ALA A 102 -4.98 9.43 18.66
CA ALA A 102 -5.58 8.48 19.59
C ALA A 102 -6.02 9.17 20.89
N ALA A 103 -5.16 10.04 21.46
CA ALA A 103 -5.49 10.83 22.63
C ALA A 103 -6.65 11.81 22.35
N GLU A 104 -6.65 12.47 21.19
CA GLU A 104 -7.75 13.32 20.74
C GLU A 104 -9.06 12.53 20.61
N ASN A 105 -9.03 11.36 19.96
CA ASN A 105 -10.21 10.49 19.82
C ASN A 105 -10.76 10.01 21.16
N GLU A 106 -9.90 9.74 22.14
CA GLU A 106 -10.31 9.39 23.51
C GLU A 106 -10.91 10.59 24.26
N MET A 107 -10.47 11.80 23.95
CA MET A 107 -11.00 13.05 24.52
C MET A 107 -12.27 13.56 23.83
N LEU A 108 -12.55 13.12 22.59
CA LEU A 108 -13.76 13.44 21.84
C LEU A 108 -14.96 12.67 22.40
N THR A 109 -15.54 13.23 23.46
CA THR A 109 -16.88 12.87 23.94
C THR A 109 -17.94 13.64 23.14
N SER A 110 -18.94 12.94 22.60
CA SER A 110 -20.06 13.59 21.91
C SER A 110 -20.79 14.54 22.85
N SER A 111 -20.78 15.84 22.56
CA SER A 111 -21.46 16.88 23.34
C SER A 111 -22.99 16.73 23.37
N SER A 112 -23.57 15.87 22.52
CA SER A 112 -25.02 15.64 22.43
C SER A 112 -25.50 14.30 22.98
N SER A 113 -24.63 13.32 23.21
CA SER A 113 -25.05 11.97 23.64
C SER A 113 -24.14 11.29 24.66
N GLY A 114 -22.99 11.88 25.03
CA GLY A 114 -22.01 11.24 25.92
C GLY A 114 -21.37 9.98 25.35
N ALA A 115 -21.65 9.65 24.08
CA ALA A 115 -21.06 8.52 23.39
C ALA A 115 -19.58 8.80 23.07
N ILE A 116 -18.72 7.85 23.43
CA ILE A 116 -17.32 7.79 23.00
C ILE A 116 -17.31 7.42 21.51
N LEU A 117 -16.42 8.00 20.72
CA LEU A 117 -16.13 7.49 19.37
C LEU A 117 -15.80 6.00 19.48
N ALA A 118 -16.71 5.15 19.03
CA ALA A 118 -16.50 3.71 18.95
C ALA A 118 -15.56 3.43 17.78
N GLU A 119 -14.27 3.75 17.95
CA GLU A 119 -13.24 3.25 17.06
C GLU A 119 -13.11 1.76 17.32
N THR A 120 -13.48 0.95 16.32
CA THR A 120 -13.37 -0.50 16.44
C THR A 120 -11.89 -0.88 16.60
N PRO A 121 -11.55 -1.95 17.34
CA PRO A 121 -10.17 -2.46 17.39
C PRO A 121 -9.57 -2.70 16.00
N TYR A 122 -10.44 -2.99 15.03
CA TYR A 122 -10.11 -3.12 13.62
C TYR A 122 -9.64 -1.80 12.98
N GLU A 123 -10.31 -0.67 13.24
CA GLU A 123 -9.90 0.66 12.73
C GLU A 123 -8.56 1.13 13.32
N LYS A 124 -8.31 0.83 14.60
CA LYS A 124 -7.00 1.08 15.24
C LYS A 124 -5.86 0.31 14.55
N VAL A 125 -6.13 -0.90 14.05
CA VAL A 125 -5.16 -1.73 13.31
C VAL A 125 -5.00 -1.27 11.85
N VAL A 126 -6.08 -0.85 11.20
CA VAL A 126 -6.06 -0.35 9.81
C VAL A 126 -5.33 0.99 9.68
N ASN A 127 -5.25 1.78 10.75
CA ASN A 127 -4.52 3.06 10.77
C ASN A 127 -2.97 2.93 10.78
N ARG A 128 -2.43 1.71 10.69
CA ARG A 128 -0.99 1.46 10.61
C ARG A 128 -0.41 2.09 9.32
N ALA A 129 0.54 3.01 9.51
CA ALA A 129 1.36 3.72 8.52
C ALA A 129 0.74 3.92 7.12
N LYS A 130 0.07 5.07 6.89
CA LYS A 130 -0.46 5.51 5.58
C LYS A 130 0.61 5.88 4.53
N ALA A 131 1.72 5.15 4.47
CA ALA A 131 2.65 5.26 3.36
C ALA A 131 2.20 4.31 2.25
N ASP A 132 2.51 4.66 1.01
CA ASP A 132 2.22 3.78 -0.12
C ASP A 132 3.22 2.60 -0.15
N ILE A 133 4.46 2.83 0.30
CA ILE A 133 5.52 1.81 0.38
C ILE A 133 6.18 1.84 1.76
N LEU A 134 6.36 0.65 2.32
CA LEU A 134 7.17 0.42 3.52
C LEU A 134 8.53 -0.12 3.12
N VAL A 135 9.60 0.51 3.58
CA VAL A 135 10.98 0.03 3.42
C VAL A 135 11.42 -0.55 4.75
N GLU A 136 11.44 -1.87 4.85
CA GLU A 136 11.95 -2.59 6.00
C GLU A 136 13.47 -2.66 5.94
N VAL A 137 14.14 -2.35 7.06
CA VAL A 137 15.58 -2.53 7.25
C VAL A 137 15.87 -3.50 8.37
N THR A 138 16.80 -4.41 8.13
CA THR A 138 17.41 -5.26 9.16
C THR A 138 18.89 -5.44 8.88
N TRP A 139 19.67 -5.64 9.93
CA TRP A 139 21.09 -5.94 9.82
C TRP A 139 21.55 -6.86 10.94
N LYS A 140 22.68 -7.49 10.69
CA LYS A 140 23.42 -8.32 11.63
C LYS A 140 24.88 -7.93 11.60
N ILE A 141 25.45 -7.68 12.78
CA ILE A 141 26.88 -7.49 12.93
C ILE A 141 27.53 -8.87 13.00
N ASN A 142 28.48 -9.14 12.11
CA ASN A 142 29.29 -10.35 12.13
C ASN A 142 30.68 -10.02 12.66
N GLU A 143 31.13 -10.80 13.63
CA GLU A 143 32.45 -10.64 14.23
C GLU A 143 33.31 -11.86 13.89
N THR A 144 34.48 -11.62 13.32
CA THR A 144 35.46 -12.65 12.96
C THR A 144 36.82 -12.26 13.52
N GLY A 145 37.10 -12.74 14.74
CA GLY A 145 38.24 -12.27 15.52
C GLY A 145 38.12 -10.76 15.82
N PRO A 146 39.15 -9.94 15.58
CA PRO A 146 39.07 -8.49 15.78
C PRO A 146 38.32 -7.75 14.65
N ARG A 147 37.91 -8.45 13.58
CA ARG A 147 37.23 -7.82 12.43
C ARG A 147 35.72 -7.85 12.63
N ARG A 148 35.06 -6.76 12.26
CA ARG A 148 33.61 -6.62 12.24
C ARG A 148 33.14 -6.35 10.81
N SER A 149 32.03 -6.95 10.42
CA SER A 149 31.33 -6.68 9.15
C SER A 149 29.83 -6.60 9.41
N VAL A 150 29.08 -6.02 8.50
CA VAL A 150 27.62 -5.90 8.62
C VAL A 150 26.96 -6.61 7.45
N THR A 151 26.12 -7.58 7.75
CA THR A 151 25.14 -8.10 6.79
C THR A 151 23.87 -7.28 6.92
N TYR A 152 23.37 -6.71 5.83
CA TYR A 152 22.16 -5.89 5.83
C TYR A 152 21.15 -6.43 4.82
N THR A 153 19.87 -6.16 5.07
CA THR A 153 18.76 -6.47 4.17
C THR A 153 17.77 -5.31 4.19
N LEU A 154 17.45 -4.81 3.00
CA LEU A 154 16.40 -3.84 2.72
C LEU A 154 15.29 -4.51 1.91
N ARG A 155 14.04 -4.29 2.29
CA ARG A 155 12.86 -4.77 1.56
C ARG A 155 11.87 -3.65 1.36
N GLY A 156 11.50 -3.37 0.11
CA GLY A 156 10.40 -2.48 -0.22
C GLY A 156 9.13 -3.30 -0.37
N LEU A 157 8.14 -3.04 0.47
CA LEU A 157 6.81 -3.64 0.45
C LEU A 157 5.78 -2.62 -0.02
N ASP A 158 4.98 -2.97 -1.00
CA ASP A 158 3.83 -2.17 -1.39
C ASP A 158 2.71 -2.34 -0.36
N ALA A 159 2.23 -1.25 0.24
CA ALA A 159 1.22 -1.26 1.29
C ALA A 159 -0.18 -1.70 0.79
N TYR A 160 -0.40 -1.70 -0.52
CA TYR A 160 -1.66 -2.14 -1.12
C TYR A 160 -1.73 -3.67 -1.22
N THR A 161 -0.66 -4.28 -1.72
CA THR A 161 -0.63 -5.72 -2.01
C THR A 161 0.13 -6.55 -0.97
N ASN A 162 0.90 -5.91 -0.10
CA ASN A 162 1.93 -6.52 0.75
C ASN A 162 3.00 -7.31 -0.03
N LYS A 163 3.10 -7.12 -1.36
CA LYS A 163 4.14 -7.75 -2.17
C LYS A 163 5.47 -7.02 -1.97
N GLN A 164 6.54 -7.79 -2.02
CA GLN A 164 7.88 -7.23 -2.12
C GLN A 164 8.12 -6.73 -3.54
N ILE A 165 8.39 -5.43 -3.66
CA ILE A 165 8.61 -4.72 -4.93
C ILE A 165 10.08 -4.35 -5.14
N ALA A 166 10.86 -4.31 -4.07
CA ALA A 166 12.29 -4.06 -4.12
C ALA A 166 13.00 -4.85 -3.02
N ALA A 167 14.21 -5.30 -3.28
CA ALA A 167 15.09 -5.85 -2.25
C ALA A 167 16.55 -5.56 -2.54
N ALA A 168 17.31 -5.42 -1.46
CA ALA A 168 18.76 -5.36 -1.49
C ALA A 168 19.31 -6.09 -0.27
N THR A 169 20.30 -6.94 -0.47
CA THR A 169 21.00 -7.63 0.61
C THR A 169 22.47 -7.75 0.27
N GLY A 170 23.31 -7.73 1.30
CA GLY A 170 24.74 -7.88 1.13
C GLY A 170 25.46 -7.87 2.47
N THR A 171 26.75 -8.20 2.42
CA THR A 171 27.66 -8.12 3.56
C THR A 171 28.76 -7.14 3.20
N GLY A 172 28.91 -6.10 4.03
CA GLY A 172 29.99 -5.13 3.89
C GLY A 172 31.36 -5.76 4.17
N ASP A 173 32.41 -5.10 3.70
CA ASP A 173 33.77 -5.58 3.88
C ASP A 173 34.16 -5.61 5.38
N PRO A 174 34.90 -6.64 5.84
CA PRO A 174 35.35 -6.69 7.22
C PRO A 174 36.34 -5.57 7.55
N SER A 175 36.04 -4.80 8.58
CA SER A 175 36.91 -3.73 9.09
C SER A 175 37.43 -4.04 10.50
N LEU A 176 38.63 -3.56 10.80
CA LEU A 176 39.24 -3.63 12.14
C LEU A 176 38.96 -2.38 12.99
N ALA A 177 38.64 -1.26 12.35
CA ALA A 177 38.62 0.07 12.99
C ALA A 177 37.34 0.87 12.73
N ALA A 178 36.49 0.45 11.79
CA ALA A 178 35.24 1.14 11.52
C ALA A 178 34.22 0.86 12.62
N GLU A 179 33.58 1.92 13.11
CA GLU A 179 32.46 1.80 14.02
C GLU A 179 31.23 1.22 13.31
N THR A 180 30.33 0.59 14.08
CA THR A 180 29.09 0.00 13.55
C THR A 180 28.29 0.96 12.66
N PRO A 181 28.12 2.25 13.01
CA PRO A 181 27.35 3.19 12.18
C PRO A 181 27.99 3.43 10.80
N VAL A 182 29.32 3.48 10.72
CA VAL A 182 30.06 3.66 9.47
C VAL A 182 29.88 2.44 8.56
N LEU A 183 30.00 1.23 9.13
CA LEU A 183 29.78 -0.01 8.39
C LEU A 183 28.35 -0.13 7.87
N LEU A 184 27.36 0.35 8.64
CA LEU A 184 25.97 0.39 8.24
C LEU A 184 25.72 1.40 7.11
N GLU A 185 26.31 2.60 7.20
CA GLU A 185 26.19 3.63 6.17
C GLU A 185 26.79 3.16 4.83
N GLU A 186 27.99 2.61 4.84
CA GLU A 186 28.64 2.05 3.63
C GLU A 186 27.79 0.94 3.01
N ALA A 187 27.26 0.03 3.84
CA ALA A 187 26.43 -1.07 3.37
C ALA A 187 25.13 -0.60 2.69
N VAL A 188 24.48 0.43 3.25
CA VAL A 188 23.30 1.06 2.67
C VAL A 188 23.64 1.76 1.34
N LEU A 189 24.70 2.57 1.32
CA LEU A 189 25.11 3.33 0.13
C LEU A 189 25.40 2.43 -1.07
N ASN A 190 26.15 1.36 -0.85
CA ASN A 190 26.60 0.45 -1.91
C ASN A 190 25.45 -0.26 -2.64
N ASN A 191 24.26 -0.33 -2.03
CA ASN A 191 23.16 -1.13 -2.53
C ASN A 191 21.88 -0.33 -2.78
N MET A 192 21.91 0.97 -2.48
CA MET A 192 20.79 1.89 -2.66
C MET A 192 20.42 2.07 -4.13
N ASP A 193 21.40 2.08 -5.04
CA ASP A 193 21.14 2.31 -6.47
C ASP A 193 20.33 1.17 -7.09
N ASN A 194 20.68 -0.09 -6.79
CA ASN A 194 19.91 -1.24 -7.24
C ASN A 194 18.50 -1.23 -6.61
N PHE A 195 18.40 -0.96 -5.31
CA PHE A 195 17.11 -0.90 -4.62
C PHE A 195 16.18 0.15 -5.21
N THR A 196 16.69 1.35 -5.46
CA THR A 196 15.91 2.47 -6.00
C THR A 196 15.56 2.28 -7.47
N SER A 197 16.40 1.60 -8.24
CA SER A 197 16.05 1.16 -9.60
C SER A 197 14.87 0.19 -9.62
N GLN A 198 14.80 -0.76 -8.69
CA GLN A 198 13.66 -1.68 -8.58
C GLN A 198 12.37 -0.93 -8.21
N LEU A 199 12.47 0.03 -7.27
CA LEU A 199 11.34 0.90 -6.93
C LEU A 199 10.87 1.73 -8.14
N GLN A 200 11.79 2.29 -8.92
CA GLN A 200 11.44 3.08 -10.10
C GLN A 200 10.71 2.22 -11.16
N THR A 201 11.19 1.00 -11.42
CA THR A 201 10.50 0.04 -12.30
C THR A 201 9.07 -0.25 -11.83
N HIS A 202 8.88 -0.44 -10.52
CA HIS A 202 7.55 -0.63 -9.95
C HIS A 202 6.67 0.62 -10.13
N PHE A 203 7.21 1.82 -10.02
CA PHE A 203 6.44 3.05 -10.27
C PHE A 203 6.03 3.22 -11.71
N ASP A 204 6.93 2.92 -12.64
CA ASP A 204 6.62 3.00 -14.07
C ASP A 204 5.50 2.01 -14.44
N ASP A 205 5.49 0.82 -13.81
CA ASP A 205 4.38 -0.13 -13.89
C ASP A 205 3.08 0.43 -13.29
N LEU A 206 3.11 1.04 -12.10
CA LEU A 206 1.92 1.66 -11.50
C LEU A 206 1.35 2.79 -12.36
N MET A 207 2.20 3.57 -13.02
CA MET A 207 1.77 4.67 -13.88
C MET A 207 1.15 4.17 -15.18
N THR A 208 1.70 3.09 -15.74
CA THR A 208 1.28 2.55 -17.02
C THR A 208 0.06 1.64 -16.86
N ASN A 209 0.16 0.69 -15.93
CA ASN A 209 -0.79 -0.42 -15.77
C ASN A 209 -1.78 -0.18 -14.61
N GLY A 210 -1.64 0.94 -13.89
CA GLY A 210 -2.46 1.23 -12.73
C GLY A 210 -2.01 0.48 -11.47
N ARG A 211 -2.71 0.75 -10.37
CA ARG A 211 -2.40 0.18 -9.06
C ARG A 211 -3.07 -1.17 -8.89
N GLU A 212 -2.33 -2.10 -8.30
CA GLU A 212 -2.85 -3.42 -7.96
C GLU A 212 -3.61 -3.39 -6.62
N VAL A 213 -4.80 -4.00 -6.60
CA VAL A 213 -5.63 -4.17 -5.40
C VAL A 213 -6.24 -5.57 -5.36
N SER A 214 -6.91 -5.88 -4.25
CA SER A 214 -7.71 -7.09 -4.07
C SER A 214 -9.15 -6.74 -3.72
N LEU A 215 -10.07 -7.53 -4.26
CA LEU A 215 -11.49 -7.45 -3.98
C LEU A 215 -11.97 -8.82 -3.54
N GLU A 216 -12.78 -8.86 -2.50
CA GLU A 216 -13.44 -10.08 -2.04
C GLU A 216 -14.95 -9.82 -2.00
N VAL A 217 -15.73 -10.75 -2.54
CA VAL A 217 -17.18 -10.73 -2.43
C VAL A 217 -17.58 -11.89 -1.52
N LEU A 218 -18.32 -11.56 -0.46
CA LEU A 218 -18.84 -12.53 0.50
C LEU A 218 -20.36 -12.46 0.48
N VAL A 219 -21.01 -13.61 0.57
CA VAL A 219 -22.45 -13.70 0.75
C VAL A 219 -22.73 -13.97 2.22
N PHE A 220 -23.56 -13.14 2.84
CA PHE A 220 -24.06 -13.40 4.17
C PHE A 220 -25.37 -14.19 4.06
N ASP A 221 -25.47 -15.30 4.80
CA ASP A 221 -26.74 -16.01 4.90
C ASP A 221 -27.72 -15.21 5.78
N ASN A 222 -28.54 -14.41 5.10
CA ASN A 222 -29.62 -13.65 5.68
C ASN A 222 -31.00 -14.30 5.43
N GLY A 223 -31.02 -15.56 4.98
CA GLY A 223 -32.24 -16.27 4.60
C GLY A 223 -32.91 -15.79 3.30
N SER A 224 -32.30 -14.89 2.52
CA SER A 224 -32.85 -14.44 1.23
C SER A 224 -32.67 -15.46 0.10
N GLY A 225 -31.78 -16.44 0.27
CA GLY A 225 -31.38 -17.39 -0.77
C GLY A 225 -30.54 -16.79 -1.90
N LEU A 226 -30.23 -15.48 -1.85
CA LEU A 226 -29.35 -14.82 -2.81
C LEU A 226 -27.90 -15.22 -2.55
N ASN A 227 -27.24 -15.75 -3.59
CA ASN A 227 -25.85 -16.18 -3.56
C ASN A 227 -25.15 -15.84 -4.90
N LEU A 228 -23.89 -16.20 -5.06
CA LEU A 228 -23.10 -15.90 -6.27
C LEU A 228 -23.49 -16.75 -7.49
N GLU A 229 -24.27 -17.81 -7.31
CA GLU A 229 -24.83 -18.63 -8.39
C GLU A 229 -26.25 -18.18 -8.79
N SER A 230 -26.79 -17.16 -8.13
CA SER A 230 -28.12 -16.63 -8.45
C SER A 230 -28.13 -15.98 -9.84
N GLU A 231 -29.13 -16.32 -10.64
CA GLU A 231 -29.24 -15.84 -12.02
C GLU A 231 -30.04 -14.54 -12.12
N PHE A 232 -29.54 -13.62 -12.93
CA PHE A 232 -30.22 -12.39 -13.34
C PHE A 232 -30.19 -12.32 -14.87
N ASP A 233 -31.36 -12.21 -15.49
CA ASP A 233 -31.51 -12.19 -16.95
C ASP A 233 -30.81 -13.36 -17.69
N GLY A 234 -30.65 -14.51 -17.02
CA GLY A 234 -30.03 -15.72 -17.57
C GLY A 234 -28.52 -15.83 -17.38
N GLU A 235 -27.91 -14.90 -16.65
CA GLU A 235 -26.48 -14.93 -16.29
C GLU A 235 -26.30 -15.04 -14.77
N MET A 236 -25.32 -15.83 -14.32
CA MET A 236 -25.03 -15.96 -12.89
C MET A 236 -24.40 -14.68 -12.36
N LEU A 237 -24.67 -14.36 -11.09
CA LEU A 237 -24.09 -13.20 -10.43
C LEU A 237 -22.55 -13.20 -10.45
N THR A 238 -21.93 -14.39 -10.38
CA THR A 238 -20.47 -14.54 -10.57
C THR A 238 -20.02 -14.03 -11.94
N ASP A 239 -20.70 -14.42 -13.01
CA ASP A 239 -20.36 -14.05 -14.39
C ASP A 239 -20.59 -12.54 -14.61
N ILE A 240 -21.67 -12.00 -14.05
CA ILE A 240 -21.97 -10.56 -14.08
C ILE A 240 -20.86 -9.75 -13.40
N ILE A 241 -20.37 -10.21 -12.25
CA ILE A 241 -19.25 -9.55 -11.55
C ILE A 241 -17.96 -9.69 -12.36
N ASP A 242 -17.69 -10.86 -12.93
CA ASP A 242 -16.51 -11.10 -13.77
C ASP A 242 -16.48 -10.19 -15.00
N GLU A 243 -17.59 -10.08 -15.73
CA GLU A 243 -17.70 -9.18 -16.88
C GLU A 243 -17.54 -7.71 -16.47
N TRP A 244 -18.11 -7.32 -15.32
CA TRP A 244 -17.89 -5.98 -14.79
C TRP A 244 -16.41 -5.72 -14.52
N MET A 245 -15.71 -6.68 -13.91
CA MET A 245 -14.27 -6.58 -13.65
C MET A 245 -13.47 -6.46 -14.95
N TYR A 246 -13.80 -7.25 -15.97
CA TYR A 246 -13.22 -7.12 -17.30
C TYR A 246 -13.36 -5.69 -17.83
N ASN A 247 -14.57 -5.12 -17.80
CA ASN A 247 -14.83 -3.80 -18.38
C ASN A 247 -14.26 -2.63 -17.58
N ASN A 248 -14.00 -2.80 -16.27
CA ASN A 248 -13.65 -1.68 -15.38
C ASN A 248 -12.20 -1.71 -14.87
N THR A 249 -11.45 -2.78 -15.14
CA THR A 249 -10.03 -2.87 -14.79
C THR A 249 -9.13 -2.31 -15.88
N GLN A 250 -7.96 -1.83 -15.47
CA GLN A 250 -6.96 -1.32 -16.39
C GLN A 250 -6.41 -2.46 -17.25
N GLU A 251 -6.51 -2.28 -18.57
CA GLU A 251 -6.13 -3.29 -19.57
C GLU A 251 -6.78 -4.66 -19.35
N HIS A 252 -7.96 -4.71 -18.72
CA HIS A 252 -8.66 -5.95 -18.38
C HIS A 252 -7.85 -6.87 -17.43
N ARG A 253 -6.92 -6.32 -16.64
CA ARG A 253 -5.99 -7.11 -15.81
C ARG A 253 -6.56 -7.33 -14.41
N TYR A 254 -6.98 -8.56 -14.17
CA TYR A 254 -7.36 -9.09 -12.87
C TYR A 254 -7.26 -10.62 -12.89
N ASN A 255 -7.32 -11.25 -11.72
CA ASN A 255 -7.30 -12.69 -11.57
C ASN A 255 -8.44 -13.14 -10.65
N LEU A 256 -9.37 -13.95 -11.17
CA LEU A 256 -10.36 -14.64 -10.35
C LEU A 256 -9.74 -15.91 -9.76
N SER A 257 -9.32 -15.86 -8.49
CA SER A 257 -8.55 -16.93 -7.86
C SER A 257 -9.43 -17.99 -7.19
N ASP A 258 -10.61 -17.61 -6.73
CA ASP A 258 -11.54 -18.49 -6.01
C ASP A 258 -12.97 -18.00 -6.27
N ALA A 259 -13.88 -18.93 -6.57
CA ALA A 259 -15.30 -18.66 -6.80
C ALA A 259 -16.13 -19.85 -6.33
N THR A 260 -17.02 -19.59 -5.38
CA THR A 260 -17.98 -20.53 -4.80
C THR A 260 -19.31 -19.80 -4.66
N GLU A 261 -20.40 -20.52 -4.33
CA GLU A 261 -21.71 -19.90 -4.08
C GLU A 261 -21.67 -18.75 -3.06
N ASN A 262 -20.77 -18.78 -2.07
CA ASN A 262 -20.76 -17.81 -0.96
C ASN A 262 -19.53 -16.90 -0.93
N ARG A 263 -18.55 -17.14 -1.80
CA ARG A 263 -17.29 -16.39 -1.80
C ARG A 263 -16.67 -16.29 -3.19
N MET A 264 -16.26 -15.08 -3.55
CA MET A 264 -15.47 -14.77 -4.74
C MET A 264 -14.23 -13.98 -4.33
N VAL A 265 -13.06 -14.37 -4.82
CA VAL A 265 -11.78 -13.69 -4.54
C VAL A 265 -11.16 -13.24 -5.85
N LEU A 266 -10.98 -11.93 -5.96
CA LEU A 266 -10.39 -11.24 -7.11
C LEU A 266 -9.06 -10.63 -6.67
N GLU A 267 -7.97 -11.15 -7.21
CA GLU A 267 -6.61 -10.74 -6.93
C GLU A 267 -5.99 -10.05 -8.14
N GLN A 268 -4.86 -9.38 -7.92
CA GLN A 268 -4.10 -8.71 -8.98
C GLN A 268 -4.94 -7.73 -9.82
N VAL A 269 -5.98 -7.14 -9.20
CA VAL A 269 -6.92 -6.25 -9.87
C VAL A 269 -6.22 -4.93 -10.15
N ARG A 270 -6.01 -4.60 -11.42
CA ARG A 270 -5.41 -3.32 -11.81
C ARG A 270 -6.48 -2.24 -11.93
N ILE A 271 -6.36 -1.20 -11.12
CA ILE A 271 -7.28 -0.05 -11.13
C ILE A 271 -6.54 1.21 -11.56
N PRO A 272 -7.23 2.19 -12.18
CA PRO A 272 -6.62 3.48 -12.50
C PRO A 272 -6.07 4.16 -11.26
N LEU A 273 -5.08 5.03 -11.40
CA LEU A 273 -4.65 5.93 -10.31
C LEU A 273 -5.61 7.11 -10.10
N TYR A 274 -6.28 7.52 -11.16
CA TYR A 274 -7.21 8.63 -11.17
C TYR A 274 -8.53 8.22 -11.83
N ARG A 275 -9.63 8.73 -11.28
CA ARG A 275 -10.96 8.65 -11.87
C ARG A 275 -11.05 9.57 -13.08
N ALA A 276 -12.08 9.37 -13.91
CA ALA A 276 -12.34 10.22 -15.08
C ALA A 276 -12.52 11.71 -14.74
N ASN A 277 -12.94 12.04 -13.51
CA ASN A 277 -13.08 13.42 -13.03
C ASN A 277 -11.78 14.01 -12.46
N GLY A 278 -10.64 13.33 -12.58
CA GLY A 278 -9.33 13.75 -12.08
C GLY A 278 -9.10 13.51 -10.58
N MET A 279 -10.09 13.00 -9.84
CA MET A 279 -9.89 12.63 -8.42
C MET A 279 -9.05 11.35 -8.31
N PRO A 280 -8.24 11.18 -7.26
CA PRO A 280 -7.56 9.91 -6.99
C PRO A 280 -8.55 8.76 -6.89
N MET A 281 -8.16 7.62 -7.47
CA MET A 281 -8.88 6.37 -7.32
C MET A 281 -8.23 5.56 -6.19
N ASP A 282 -9.04 5.14 -5.22
CA ASP A 282 -8.66 4.22 -4.17
C ASP A 282 -9.48 2.92 -4.28
N THR A 283 -9.02 1.88 -3.60
CA THR A 283 -9.67 0.55 -3.59
C THR A 283 -11.13 0.65 -3.17
N ARG A 284 -11.43 1.51 -2.18
CA ARG A 284 -12.79 1.75 -1.70
C ARG A 284 -13.69 2.31 -2.80
N ALA A 285 -13.24 3.32 -3.54
CA ALA A 285 -14.05 3.92 -4.59
C ALA A 285 -14.26 2.99 -5.76
N PHE A 286 -13.22 2.23 -6.14
CA PHE A 286 -13.35 1.20 -7.16
C PHE A 286 -14.41 0.16 -6.77
N ALA A 287 -14.31 -0.42 -5.57
CA ALA A 287 -15.29 -1.37 -5.06
C ALA A 287 -16.69 -0.76 -4.89
N ASN A 288 -16.77 0.54 -4.57
CA ASN A 288 -18.05 1.24 -4.49
C ASN A 288 -18.70 1.46 -5.87
N ASN A 289 -17.93 1.49 -6.97
CA ASN A 289 -18.49 1.49 -8.31
C ASN A 289 -19.18 0.15 -8.62
N LEU A 290 -18.53 -0.97 -8.29
CA LEU A 290 -19.15 -2.30 -8.39
C LEU A 290 -20.40 -2.40 -7.52
N ARG A 291 -20.35 -1.96 -6.26
CA ARG A 291 -21.53 -1.90 -5.38
C ARG A 291 -22.68 -1.10 -6.00
N ARG A 292 -22.39 0.04 -6.65
CA ARG A 292 -23.41 0.87 -7.30
C ARG A 292 -24.00 0.18 -8.53
N PHE A 293 -23.17 -0.51 -9.31
CA PHE A 293 -23.60 -1.32 -10.44
C PHE A 293 -24.55 -2.44 -9.99
N LEU A 294 -24.14 -3.25 -9.02
CA LEU A 294 -24.95 -4.34 -8.46
C LEU A 294 -26.27 -3.85 -7.82
N ARG A 295 -26.28 -2.65 -7.24
CA ARG A 295 -27.50 -2.06 -6.65
C ARG A 295 -28.48 -1.52 -7.68
N ALA A 296 -28.02 -1.18 -8.89
CA ALA A 296 -28.87 -0.64 -9.94
C ALA A 296 -29.78 -1.72 -10.55
N GLU A 297 -30.79 -1.30 -11.31
CA GLU A 297 -31.50 -2.21 -12.21
C GLU A 297 -30.51 -2.79 -13.24
N PRO A 298 -30.62 -4.07 -13.63
CA PRO A 298 -31.67 -5.03 -13.25
C PRO A 298 -31.42 -5.81 -11.95
N TYR A 299 -30.21 -5.76 -11.39
CA TYR A 299 -29.76 -6.69 -10.36
C TYR A 299 -30.34 -6.42 -8.96
N LYS A 300 -30.47 -5.15 -8.55
CA LYS A 300 -30.98 -4.73 -7.21
C LYS A 300 -30.30 -5.40 -6.01
N VAL A 301 -29.08 -5.89 -6.19
CA VAL A 301 -28.31 -6.57 -5.14
C VAL A 301 -27.81 -5.53 -4.14
N THR A 302 -28.14 -5.75 -2.86
CA THR A 302 -27.68 -4.89 -1.79
C THR A 302 -26.39 -5.44 -1.19
N CYS A 303 -25.34 -4.59 -1.20
CA CYS A 303 -24.06 -4.92 -0.58
C CYS A 303 -23.64 -3.86 0.44
N LYS A 304 -22.98 -4.33 1.48
CA LYS A 304 -22.17 -3.54 2.41
C LYS A 304 -20.73 -3.54 1.95
N LEU A 305 -20.07 -2.38 2.00
CA LEU A 305 -18.67 -2.23 1.61
C LEU A 305 -17.80 -2.05 2.84
N LEU A 306 -16.84 -2.95 3.00
CA LEU A 306 -15.80 -2.90 4.02
C LEU A 306 -14.43 -2.75 3.34
N THR A 307 -13.46 -2.21 4.08
CA THR A 307 -12.08 -2.04 3.59
C THR A 307 -11.11 -2.62 4.61
N LYS A 308 -10.05 -3.27 4.15
CA LYS A 308 -8.96 -3.79 4.97
C LYS A 308 -7.63 -3.21 4.47
N GLY A 309 -7.02 -2.34 5.26
CA GLY A 309 -5.84 -1.59 4.81
C GLY A 309 -6.16 -0.73 3.58
N LEU A 310 -5.12 -0.44 2.78
CA LEU A 310 -5.25 0.42 1.61
C LEU A 310 -5.65 -0.34 0.34
N GLY A 311 -5.23 -1.61 0.19
CA GLY A 311 -5.38 -2.38 -1.05
C GLY A 311 -6.40 -3.51 -1.04
N LYS A 312 -7.23 -3.65 -0.01
CA LYS A 312 -8.31 -4.66 0.00
C LYS A 312 -9.68 -4.05 0.29
N ALA A 313 -10.65 -4.38 -0.55
CA ALA A 313 -12.07 -4.12 -0.31
C ALA A 313 -12.86 -5.42 -0.21
N ILE A 314 -13.91 -5.43 0.62
CA ILE A 314 -14.80 -6.57 0.80
C ILE A 314 -16.23 -6.08 0.56
N LEU A 315 -16.91 -6.68 -0.40
CA LEU A 315 -18.34 -6.50 -0.64
C LEU A 315 -19.11 -7.65 0.01
N VAL A 316 -19.96 -7.33 0.97
CA VAL A 316 -20.81 -8.32 1.64
C VAL A 316 -22.22 -8.20 1.08
N ILE A 317 -22.65 -9.18 0.30
CA ILE A 317 -24.01 -9.32 -0.24
C ILE A 317 -24.93 -9.79 0.88
N GLY A 318 -26.13 -9.21 0.96
CA GLY A 318 -27.15 -9.61 1.93
C GLY A 318 -27.19 -8.77 3.22
N GLU A 319 -26.23 -7.85 3.41
CA GLU A 319 -26.26 -6.84 4.48
C GLU A 319 -26.36 -5.41 3.92
N LYS A 320 -26.95 -4.48 4.70
CA LYS A 320 -26.97 -3.03 4.43
C LYS A 320 -25.87 -2.28 5.18
#